data_AF-A0A673CMB0-F1
#
_entry.id   AF-A0A673CMB0-F1
#
_cell.length_a   1.000
_cell.length_b   1.000
_cell.length_c   1.000
_cell.angle_alpha   90.00
_cell.angle_beta   90.00
_cell.angle_gamma   90.00
#
_symmetry.space_group_name_H-M   'P 1'
#
loop_
_entity.id
_entity.type
_entity.pdbx_description
1 polymer ?
#
loop_
_entity_poly.entity_id
_entity_poly.type
_entity_poly.pdbx_seq_one_letter_code
_entity_poly.pdbx_strand_id
1 'polypeptide(L)'
;MADMRTRGMNGSDLSRTTAVRAAAIAEQLHHECTILLELYRKKESFSTDVTVADSRLVSVPPPSSQLDARDKLWRLHSALQQCRSLLERAAAKEEEELGGEVKGEYENQRKTVKDRLSLLLVNTGELLKAADGTAVLTPSIEGLELDGPAVLFEVKLWVYRIYKEVDYWTKTAVTTLQALPSVIARERVRTTRVRSTRSTRR
;
A
#
# COMPACT_ATOMS: atom_id res chain seq x y z
N MET A 1 11.96 -26.01 -39.76
CA MET A 1 11.42 -26.40 -38.44
C MET A 1 11.86 -25.35 -37.43
N ALA A 2 10.97 -24.46 -37.03
CA ALA A 2 11.27 -23.38 -36.09
C ALA A 2 10.94 -23.89 -34.69
N ASP A 3 11.98 -24.28 -33.95
CA ASP A 3 11.83 -24.74 -32.58
C ASP A 3 11.79 -23.52 -31.65
N MET A 4 10.57 -23.19 -31.22
CA MET A 4 10.27 -22.05 -30.35
C MET A 4 10.82 -22.35 -28.95
N ARG A 5 11.98 -21.77 -28.61
CA ARG A 5 12.52 -21.80 -27.25
C ARG A 5 11.61 -21.03 -26.32
N THR A 6 10.63 -21.70 -25.71
CA THR A 6 9.94 -21.25 -24.51
C THR A 6 10.95 -21.27 -23.36
N ARG A 7 11.69 -20.16 -23.22
CA ARG A 7 12.56 -19.90 -22.08
C ARG A 7 11.68 -19.88 -20.83
N GLY A 8 11.69 -20.97 -20.06
CA GLY A 8 11.02 -21.06 -18.77
C GLY A 8 11.43 -19.87 -17.90
N MET A 9 10.48 -18.99 -17.62
CA MET A 9 10.68 -17.90 -16.67
C MET A 9 10.79 -18.51 -15.28
N ASN A 10 11.96 -18.36 -14.65
CA ASN A 10 12.17 -18.79 -13.28
C ASN A 10 11.25 -17.98 -12.35
N GLY A 11 10.76 -18.55 -11.24
CA GLY A 11 9.88 -17.83 -10.28
C GLY A 11 10.47 -16.51 -9.74
N SER A 12 11.79 -16.41 -9.82
CA SER A 12 12.61 -15.23 -9.54
C SER A 12 12.35 -14.04 -10.47
N ASP A 13 12.09 -14.31 -11.76
CA ASP A 13 11.83 -13.29 -12.78
C ASP A 13 10.37 -12.85 -12.75
N LEU A 14 9.46 -13.76 -12.37
CA LEU A 14 8.07 -13.45 -12.08
C LEU A 14 7.96 -12.46 -10.90
N SER A 15 8.64 -12.72 -9.79
CA SER A 15 8.65 -11.81 -8.63
C SER A 15 9.18 -10.41 -8.97
N ARG A 16 10.23 -10.30 -9.80
CA ARG A 16 10.73 -9.01 -10.27
C ARG A 16 9.70 -8.28 -11.12
N THR A 17 9.06 -8.99 -12.05
CA THR A 17 8.04 -8.43 -12.93
C THR A 17 6.82 -7.94 -12.13
N THR A 18 6.38 -8.72 -11.15
CA THR A 18 5.31 -8.33 -10.22
C THR A 18 5.71 -7.12 -9.38
N ALA A 19 6.96 -7.01 -8.92
CA ALA A 19 7.44 -5.84 -8.17
C ALA A 19 7.41 -4.55 -9.00
N VAL A 20 7.85 -4.62 -10.27
CA VAL A 20 7.78 -3.48 -11.20
C VAL A 20 6.33 -3.08 -11.47
N ARG A 21 5.44 -4.05 -11.68
CA ARG A 21 4.01 -3.79 -11.87
C ARG A 21 3.39 -3.15 -10.62
N ALA A 22 3.69 -3.68 -9.43
CA ALA A 22 3.19 -3.16 -8.16
C ALA A 22 3.67 -1.71 -7.93
N ALA A 23 4.91 -1.39 -8.29
CA ALA A 23 5.44 -0.03 -8.20
C ALA A 23 4.67 0.94 -9.12
N ALA A 24 4.42 0.56 -10.38
CA ALA A 24 3.64 1.38 -11.31
C ALA A 24 2.20 1.60 -10.83
N ILE A 25 1.57 0.57 -10.26
CA ILE A 25 0.22 0.69 -9.66
C ILE A 25 0.26 1.63 -8.46
N ALA A 26 1.30 1.55 -7.61
CA ALA A 26 1.44 2.43 -6.46
C ALA A 26 1.65 3.91 -6.88
N GLU A 27 2.39 4.17 -7.96
CA GLU A 27 2.58 5.52 -8.50
C GLU A 27 1.26 6.11 -8.99
N GLN A 28 0.52 5.32 -9.78
CA GLN A 28 -0.80 5.71 -10.25
C GLN A 28 -1.76 5.97 -9.08
N LEU A 29 -1.78 5.07 -8.09
CA LEU A 29 -2.61 5.21 -6.90
C LEU A 29 -2.26 6.47 -6.11
N HIS A 30 -0.97 6.77 -5.93
CA HIS A 30 -0.54 7.98 -5.22
C HIS A 30 -1.05 9.25 -5.92
N HIS A 31 -0.92 9.32 -7.24
CA HIS A 31 -1.47 10.43 -8.01
C HIS A 31 -2.99 10.55 -7.86
N GLU A 32 -3.70 9.41 -7.94
CA GLU A 32 -5.14 9.33 -7.73
C GLU A 32 -5.55 9.76 -6.30
N CYS A 33 -4.74 9.48 -5.28
CA CYS A 33 -4.94 9.94 -3.90
C CYS A 33 -4.75 11.44 -3.75
N THR A 34 -3.74 12.02 -4.41
CA THR A 34 -3.53 13.47 -4.42
C THR A 34 -4.73 14.19 -5.05
N ILE A 35 -5.27 13.67 -6.16
CA ILE A 35 -6.48 14.22 -6.78
C ILE A 35 -7.68 14.10 -5.83
N LEU A 36 -7.86 12.95 -5.18
CA LEU A 36 -8.96 12.74 -4.22
C LEU A 36 -8.91 13.75 -3.08
N LEU A 37 -7.71 14.01 -2.53
CA LEU A 37 -7.50 15.01 -1.49
C LEU A 37 -7.91 16.41 -1.93
N GLU A 38 -7.52 16.82 -3.14
CA GLU A 38 -7.88 18.12 -3.70
C GLU A 38 -9.38 18.25 -3.97
N LEU A 39 -10.02 17.20 -4.50
CA LEU A 39 -11.46 17.17 -4.71
C LEU A 39 -12.22 17.28 -3.39
N TYR A 40 -11.81 16.51 -2.37
CA TYR A 40 -12.45 16.56 -1.05
C TYR A 40 -12.28 17.94 -0.40
N ARG A 41 -11.09 18.52 -0.51
CA ARG A 41 -10.80 19.86 0.00
C ARG A 41 -11.73 20.91 -0.60
N LYS A 42 -11.94 20.86 -1.91
CA LYS A 42 -12.84 21.78 -2.64
C LYS A 42 -14.29 21.54 -2.26
N LYS A 43 -14.73 20.28 -2.20
CA LYS A 43 -16.09 19.88 -1.78
C LYS A 43 -16.43 20.46 -0.41
N GLU A 44 -15.54 20.30 0.57
CA GLU A 44 -15.76 20.75 1.95
C GLU A 44 -15.33 22.19 2.24
N SER A 45 -14.84 22.92 1.23
CA SER A 45 -14.34 24.29 1.36
C SER A 45 -13.27 24.47 2.46
N PHE A 46 -12.40 23.47 2.62
CA PHE A 46 -11.31 23.54 3.59
C PHE A 46 -10.26 24.57 3.20
N SER A 47 -9.81 25.37 4.17
CA SER A 47 -8.71 26.32 3.97
C SER A 47 -7.39 25.62 3.65
N THR A 48 -6.50 26.32 2.96
CA THR A 48 -5.16 25.82 2.62
C THR A 48 -4.35 25.46 3.88
N ASP A 49 -4.63 26.16 4.98
CA ASP A 49 -3.94 26.06 6.27
C ASP A 49 -4.61 25.08 7.26
N VAL A 50 -5.53 24.21 6.82
CA VAL A 50 -6.09 23.17 7.69
C VAL A 50 -4.96 22.24 8.17
N THR A 51 -4.46 22.52 9.37
CA THR A 51 -3.52 21.68 10.11
C THR A 51 -4.34 20.62 10.84
N VAL A 52 -4.28 19.39 10.35
CA VAL A 52 -4.79 18.26 11.14
C VAL A 52 -3.64 17.58 11.84
N ALA A 53 -3.89 17.16 13.09
CA ALA A 53 -2.88 16.55 13.93
C ALA A 53 -2.08 15.48 13.19
N ASP A 54 -0.75 15.57 13.32
CA ASP A 54 0.22 14.66 12.67
C ASP A 54 0.21 13.24 13.26
N SER A 55 -0.69 12.94 14.20
CA SER A 55 -0.85 11.58 14.67
C SER A 55 -1.32 10.67 13.54
N ARG A 56 -0.51 9.63 13.28
CA ARG A 56 -0.77 8.60 12.27
C ARG A 56 -1.97 7.78 12.67
N LEU A 57 -2.87 7.53 11.70
CA LEU A 57 -4.05 6.69 11.93
C LEU A 57 -3.73 5.19 11.74
N VAL A 58 -2.67 4.89 10.98
CA VAL A 58 -2.23 3.52 10.74
C VAL A 58 -1.13 3.15 11.74
N SER A 59 -1.34 2.05 12.46
CA SER A 59 -0.40 1.52 13.44
C SER A 59 0.32 0.31 12.86
N VAL A 60 1.61 0.43 12.61
CA VAL A 60 2.41 -0.66 12.02
C VAL A 60 3.60 -0.91 12.95
N PRO A 61 3.93 -2.18 13.24
CA PRO A 61 5.09 -2.51 14.08
C PRO A 61 6.38 -1.88 13.55
N PRO A 62 7.30 -1.45 14.45
CA PRO A 62 8.59 -0.94 14.04
C PRO A 62 9.39 -2.02 13.27
N PRO A 63 10.29 -1.64 12.36
CA PRO A 63 11.14 -2.60 11.65
C PRO A 63 11.97 -3.44 12.62
N SER A 64 11.85 -4.77 12.54
CA SER A 64 12.75 -5.74 13.19
C SER A 64 14.19 -5.61 12.70
N SER A 65 14.39 -5.32 11.41
CA SER A 65 15.69 -4.91 10.86
C SER A 65 15.53 -3.96 9.67
N GLN A 66 16.46 -3.02 9.48
CA GLN A 66 16.44 -2.11 8.32
C GLN A 66 16.80 -2.79 6.99
N LEU A 67 17.33 -4.02 7.03
CA LEU A 67 17.86 -4.71 5.87
C LEU A 67 16.93 -5.78 5.29
N ASP A 68 15.89 -6.20 6.01
CA ASP A 68 14.99 -7.23 5.48
C ASP A 68 13.93 -6.62 4.56
N ALA A 69 14.01 -6.98 3.27
CA ALA A 69 13.03 -6.61 2.25
C ALA A 69 11.65 -7.20 2.54
N ARG A 70 11.61 -8.39 3.17
CA ARG A 70 10.39 -9.07 3.55
C ARG A 70 9.66 -8.30 4.65
N ASP A 71 10.36 -7.96 5.73
CA ASP A 71 9.80 -7.14 6.82
C ASP A 71 9.26 -5.80 6.33
N LYS A 72 9.93 -5.17 5.36
CA LYS A 72 9.45 -3.93 4.73
C LYS A 72 8.16 -4.15 3.93
N LEU A 73 8.12 -5.20 3.12
CA LEU A 73 6.95 -5.52 2.31
C LEU A 73 5.76 -5.94 3.18
N TRP A 74 5.99 -6.69 4.25
CA TRP A 74 4.94 -7.13 5.17
C TRP A 74 4.31 -5.94 5.90
N ARG A 75 5.14 -5.05 6.44
CA ARG A 75 4.70 -3.80 7.08
C ARG A 75 3.92 -2.92 6.10
N LEU A 76 4.41 -2.79 4.86
CA LEU A 76 3.70 -2.06 3.82
C LEU A 76 2.32 -2.68 3.55
N HIS A 77 2.25 -4.00 3.39
CA HIS A 77 0.99 -4.68 3.12
C HIS A 77 -0.01 -4.49 4.28
N SER A 78 0.44 -4.65 5.53
CA SER A 78 -0.39 -4.39 6.72
C SER A 78 -0.90 -2.95 6.77
N ALA A 79 -0.03 -1.97 6.48
CA ALA A 79 -0.40 -0.56 6.43
C ALA A 79 -1.48 -0.27 5.38
N LEU A 80 -1.32 -0.82 4.18
CA LEU A 80 -2.28 -0.67 3.08
C LEU A 80 -3.62 -1.35 3.39
N GLN A 81 -3.62 -2.46 4.13
CA GLN A 81 -4.85 -3.10 4.61
C GLN A 81 -5.60 -2.18 5.57
N GLN A 82 -4.90 -1.57 6.53
CA GLN A 82 -5.50 -0.59 7.43
C GLN A 82 -6.03 0.64 6.68
N CYS A 83 -5.28 1.15 5.70
CA CYS A 83 -5.73 2.23 4.83
C CYS A 83 -7.05 1.89 4.11
N ARG A 84 -7.19 0.66 3.63
CA ARG A 84 -8.42 0.19 2.98
C ARG A 84 -9.60 0.21 3.95
N SER A 85 -9.43 -0.33 5.15
CA SER A 85 -10.48 -0.33 6.17
C SER A 85 -10.85 1.09 6.62
N LEU A 86 -9.88 2.00 6.71
CA LEU A 86 -10.14 3.42 6.98
C LEU A 86 -10.96 4.06 5.85
N LEU A 87 -10.62 3.82 4.58
CA LEU A 87 -11.39 4.33 3.44
C LEU A 87 -12.82 3.79 3.40
N GLU A 88 -13.02 2.52 3.74
CA GLU A 88 -14.36 1.91 3.80
C GLU A 88 -15.20 2.56 4.90
N ARG A 89 -14.63 2.79 6.09
CA ARG A 89 -15.31 3.51 7.17
C ARG A 89 -15.56 4.98 6.85
N ALA A 90 -14.61 5.68 6.24
CA ALA A 90 -14.80 7.05 5.78
C ALA A 90 -15.98 7.16 4.81
N ALA A 91 -16.08 6.23 3.85
CA ALA A 91 -17.18 6.21 2.90
C ALA A 91 -18.54 5.97 3.59
N ALA A 92 -18.61 5.02 4.53
CA ALA A 92 -19.84 4.72 5.28
C ALA A 92 -20.26 5.91 6.15
N LYS A 93 -19.32 6.55 6.86
CA LYS A 93 -19.62 7.68 7.75
C LYS A 93 -20.02 8.93 6.97
N GLU A 94 -19.40 9.17 5.81
CA GLU A 94 -19.80 10.25 4.91
C GLU A 94 -21.22 10.02 4.35
N GLU A 95 -21.58 8.79 4.00
CA GLU A 95 -22.93 8.47 3.53
C GLU A 95 -23.99 8.64 4.64
N GLU A 96 -23.67 8.24 5.87
CA GLU A 96 -24.54 8.38 7.05
C GLU A 96 -24.77 9.86 7.44
N GLU A 97 -23.70 10.65 7.55
CA GLU A 97 -23.73 11.96 8.21
C GLU A 97 -23.78 13.15 7.24
N LEU A 98 -23.19 13.01 6.05
CA LEU A 98 -23.11 14.09 5.05
C LEU A 98 -24.15 13.94 3.93
N GLY A 99 -24.91 12.84 3.96
CA GLY A 99 -25.86 12.46 2.93
C GLY A 99 -25.16 11.88 1.70
N GLY A 100 -25.79 10.88 1.08
CA GLY A 100 -25.31 10.33 -0.19
C GLY A 100 -25.36 11.38 -1.29
N GLU A 101 -24.20 11.95 -1.64
CA GLU A 101 -24.12 12.96 -2.69
C GLU A 101 -24.39 12.33 -4.07
N VAL A 102 -24.96 13.13 -4.97
CA VAL A 102 -25.18 12.75 -6.38
C VAL A 102 -23.82 12.42 -7.00
N LYS A 103 -23.70 11.26 -7.68
CA LYS A 103 -22.47 10.80 -8.36
C LYS A 103 -21.73 11.96 -9.03
N GLY A 104 -20.64 12.42 -8.42
CA GLY A 104 -19.77 13.46 -8.93
C GLY A 104 -18.37 12.93 -9.22
N GLU A 105 -17.49 13.86 -9.62
CA GLU A 105 -16.07 13.57 -9.86
C GLU A 105 -15.39 13.03 -8.60
N TYR A 106 -15.77 13.54 -7.42
CA TYR A 106 -15.24 13.10 -6.13
C TYR A 106 -15.62 11.64 -5.81
N GLU A 107 -16.89 11.25 -5.93
CA GLU A 107 -17.35 9.87 -5.67
C GLU A 107 -16.67 8.87 -6.62
N ASN A 108 -16.54 9.26 -7.89
CA ASN A 108 -15.86 8.45 -8.91
C ASN A 108 -14.37 8.28 -8.57
N GLN A 109 -13.69 9.37 -8.18
CA GLN A 109 -12.30 9.33 -7.78
C GLN A 109 -12.09 8.47 -6.53
N ARG A 110 -12.96 8.61 -5.52
CA ARG A 110 -12.93 7.80 -4.29
C ARG A 110 -13.07 6.31 -4.61
N LYS A 111 -13.97 5.95 -5.53
CA LYS A 111 -14.12 4.58 -6.01
C LYS A 111 -12.85 4.08 -6.71
N THR A 112 -12.30 4.87 -7.64
CA THR A 112 -11.06 4.51 -8.34
C THR A 112 -9.91 4.25 -7.36
N VAL A 113 -9.74 5.10 -6.34
CA VAL A 113 -8.72 4.91 -5.29
C VAL A 113 -8.94 3.60 -4.53
N LYS A 114 -10.18 3.26 -4.15
CA LYS A 114 -10.49 2.00 -3.46
C LYS A 114 -10.19 0.76 -4.33
N ASP A 115 -10.59 0.80 -5.60
CA ASP A 115 -10.38 -0.32 -6.53
C ASP A 115 -8.88 -0.52 -6.80
N ARG A 116 -8.15 0.58 -7.00
CA ARG A 116 -6.70 0.57 -7.24
C ARG A 116 -5.91 0.13 -6.00
N LEU A 117 -6.30 0.58 -4.80
CA LEU A 117 -5.72 0.11 -3.54
C LEU A 117 -5.93 -1.40 -3.36
N SER A 118 -7.11 -1.90 -3.70
CA SER A 118 -7.39 -3.34 -3.66
C SER A 118 -6.50 -4.12 -4.62
N LEU A 119 -6.29 -3.61 -5.83
CA LEU A 119 -5.35 -4.20 -6.79
C LEU A 119 -3.90 -4.19 -6.28
N LEU A 120 -3.46 -3.10 -5.64
CA LEU A 120 -2.13 -3.01 -5.05
C LEU A 120 -1.96 -4.03 -3.90
N LEU A 121 -2.98 -4.22 -3.08
CA LEU A 121 -3.00 -5.22 -2.02
C LEU A 121 -2.84 -6.65 -2.57
N VAL A 122 -3.52 -6.98 -3.67
CA VAL A 122 -3.35 -8.29 -4.34
C VAL A 122 -1.89 -8.49 -4.77
N ASN A 123 -1.32 -7.53 -5.50
CA ASN A 123 0.06 -7.65 -6.00
C ASN A 123 1.10 -7.71 -4.86
N THR A 124 0.94 -6.90 -3.81
CA THR A 124 1.84 -6.95 -2.64
C THR A 124 1.69 -8.23 -1.85
N GLY A 125 0.47 -8.80 -1.76
CA GLY A 125 0.22 -10.11 -1.18
C GLY A 125 0.86 -11.25 -1.97
N GLU A 126 0.84 -11.19 -3.31
CA GLU A 126 1.56 -12.14 -4.17
C GLU A 126 3.07 -12.07 -3.96
N LEU A 127 3.63 -10.86 -3.87
CA LEU A 127 5.05 -10.67 -3.58
C LEU A 127 5.44 -11.24 -2.21
N LEU A 128 4.59 -11.09 -1.19
CA LEU A 128 4.79 -11.70 0.11
C LEU A 128 4.79 -13.22 0.04
N LYS A 129 3.80 -13.82 -0.63
CA LYS A 129 3.74 -15.28 -0.82
C LYS A 129 4.97 -15.82 -1.53
N ALA A 130 5.47 -15.10 -2.53
CA ALA A 130 6.68 -15.47 -3.27
C ALA A 130 7.96 -15.36 -2.40
N ALA A 131 7.96 -14.47 -1.41
CA ALA A 131 9.06 -14.33 -0.46
C ALA A 131 9.01 -15.39 0.66
N ASP A 132 7.82 -15.90 1.01
CA ASP A 132 7.61 -16.68 2.23
C ASP A 132 7.53 -18.20 2.07
N GLY A 133 7.35 -18.73 0.85
CA GLY A 133 7.35 -20.18 0.62
C GLY A 133 6.37 -20.99 1.49
N THR A 134 5.35 -20.35 2.09
CA THR A 134 4.37 -20.80 3.10
C THR A 134 4.59 -20.14 4.47
N ALA A 135 4.12 -18.90 4.65
CA ALA A 135 3.78 -18.38 5.97
C ALA A 135 2.41 -17.71 5.94
N VAL A 136 1.60 -18.07 6.92
CA VAL A 136 0.24 -17.56 7.13
C VAL A 136 0.35 -16.08 7.50
N LEU A 137 -0.22 -15.23 6.65
CA LEU A 137 -0.48 -13.83 6.98
C LEU A 137 -1.58 -13.82 8.03
N THR A 138 -1.23 -13.79 9.32
CA THR A 138 -2.21 -13.51 10.37
C THR A 138 -2.61 -12.04 10.22
N PRO A 139 -3.87 -11.75 9.86
CA PRO A 139 -4.33 -10.38 9.79
C PRO A 139 -4.57 -9.95 11.23
N SER A 140 -3.63 -9.23 11.84
CA SER A 140 -3.91 -8.50 13.07
C SER A 140 -4.77 -7.29 12.68
N ILE A 141 -6.08 -7.50 12.70
CA ILE A 141 -7.10 -6.45 12.74
C ILE A 141 -7.63 -6.45 14.19
N GLU A 142 -6.75 -6.29 15.16
CA GLU A 142 -7.16 -6.11 16.55
C GLU A 142 -6.69 -4.73 16.99
N GLY A 143 -7.64 -3.84 17.26
CA GLY A 143 -7.39 -2.56 17.91
C GLY A 143 -7.67 -1.29 17.09
N LEU A 144 -8.23 -1.39 15.88
CA LEU A 144 -8.63 -0.18 15.12
C LEU A 144 -10.12 0.16 15.32
N GLU A 145 -10.60 0.08 16.57
CA GLU A 145 -11.85 0.72 16.99
C GLU A 145 -11.60 2.23 17.15
N LEU A 146 -11.50 2.91 16.01
CA LEU A 146 -11.65 4.36 15.98
C LEU A 146 -13.14 4.63 15.83
N ASP A 147 -13.82 4.81 16.97
CA ASP A 147 -15.18 5.34 16.96
C ASP A 147 -15.16 6.68 16.21
N GLY A 148 -16.10 6.81 15.27
CA GLY A 148 -16.17 8.00 14.42
C GLY A 148 -16.66 9.18 15.24
N PRO A 149 -16.15 10.40 15.02
CA PRO A 149 -16.71 11.57 15.70
C PRO A 149 -18.20 11.75 15.33
N ALA A 150 -18.99 12.28 16.27
CA ALA A 150 -20.43 12.50 16.10
C ALA A 150 -20.77 13.90 15.53
N VAL A 151 -19.81 14.83 15.54
CA VAL A 151 -20.01 16.20 15.05
C VAL A 151 -19.62 16.30 13.57
N LEU A 152 -20.49 16.83 12.72
CA LEU A 152 -20.28 16.90 11.26
C LEU A 152 -18.93 17.49 10.84
N PHE A 153 -18.49 18.58 11.47
CA PHE A 153 -17.20 19.20 11.17
C PHE A 153 -16.02 18.28 11.52
N GLU A 154 -16.12 17.56 12.63
CA GLU A 154 -15.11 16.58 13.05
C GLU A 154 -15.11 15.36 12.13
N VAL A 155 -16.28 14.92 11.66
CA VAL A 155 -16.40 13.87 10.62
C VAL A 155 -15.65 14.27 9.37
N LYS A 156 -15.88 15.50 8.87
CA LYS A 156 -15.19 16.01 7.68
C LYS A 156 -13.67 16.06 7.87
N LEU A 157 -13.21 16.56 9.01
CA LEU A 157 -11.78 16.57 9.33
C LEU A 157 -11.22 15.15 9.42
N TRP A 158 -11.94 14.22 10.04
CA TRP A 158 -11.52 12.83 10.16
C TRP A 158 -11.40 12.12 8.81
N VAL A 159 -12.36 12.32 7.90
CA VAL A 159 -12.28 11.83 6.51
C VAL A 159 -11.07 12.42 5.79
N TYR A 160 -10.83 13.73 5.94
CA TYR A 160 -9.65 14.37 5.36
C TYR A 160 -8.33 13.77 5.89
N ARG A 161 -8.24 13.47 7.19
CA ARG A 161 -7.07 12.78 7.77
C ARG A 161 -6.86 11.40 7.17
N ILE A 162 -7.94 10.65 6.97
CA ILE A 162 -7.87 9.33 6.34
C ILE A 162 -7.28 9.44 4.94
N TYR A 163 -7.73 10.41 4.12
CA TYR A 163 -7.16 10.61 2.80
C TYR A 163 -5.69 11.01 2.84
N LYS A 164 -5.26 11.83 3.81
CA LYS A 164 -3.84 12.14 4.01
C LYS A 164 -3.02 10.91 4.41
N GLU A 165 -3.58 10.04 5.23
CA GLU A 165 -2.92 8.82 5.66
C GLU A 165 -2.75 7.84 4.48
N VAL A 166 -3.78 7.69 3.66
CA VAL A 166 -3.72 6.87 2.42
C VAL A 166 -2.68 7.44 1.45
N ASP A 167 -2.65 8.76 1.23
CA ASP A 167 -1.64 9.41 0.39
C ASP A 167 -0.20 9.14 0.89
N TYR A 168 0.01 9.26 2.21
CA TYR A 168 1.30 8.97 2.83
C TYR A 168 1.75 7.51 2.62
N TRP A 169 0.86 6.53 2.85
CA TRP A 169 1.21 5.13 2.71
C TRP A 169 1.36 4.69 1.26
N THR A 170 0.63 5.32 0.32
CA THR A 170 0.79 5.06 -1.11
C THR A 170 2.12 5.61 -1.63
N LYS A 171 2.54 6.80 -1.19
CA LYS A 171 3.91 7.31 -1.42
C LYS A 171 4.98 6.40 -0.83
N THR A 172 4.76 5.89 0.38
CA THR A 172 5.65 4.91 1.02
C THR A 172 5.68 3.59 0.23
N ALA A 173 4.55 3.18 -0.37
CA ALA A 173 4.47 2.01 -1.25
C ALA A 173 5.34 2.19 -2.49
N VAL A 174 5.26 3.33 -3.17
CA VAL A 174 6.10 3.65 -4.34
C VAL A 174 7.57 3.45 -4.01
N THR A 175 8.06 4.14 -2.99
CA THR A 175 9.48 4.09 -2.61
C THR A 175 9.94 2.69 -2.20
N THR A 176 9.11 1.96 -1.46
CA THR A 176 9.42 0.59 -1.01
C THR A 176 9.48 -0.38 -2.19
N LEU A 177 8.49 -0.34 -3.08
CA LEU A 177 8.36 -1.27 -4.20
C LEU A 177 9.41 -1.01 -5.29
N GLN A 178 9.76 0.26 -5.55
CA GLN A 178 10.88 0.61 -6.44
C GLN A 178 12.24 0.12 -5.90
N ALA A 179 12.41 0.10 -4.57
CA ALA A 179 13.65 -0.38 -3.95
C ALA A 179 13.78 -1.92 -3.99
N LEU A 180 12.67 -2.67 -4.01
CA LEU A 180 12.68 -4.14 -3.91
C LEU A 180 13.52 -4.86 -4.98
N PRO A 181 13.42 -4.56 -6.30
CA PRO A 181 14.25 -5.21 -7.32
C PRO A 181 15.75 -5.11 -7.05
N SER A 182 16.20 -3.99 -6.48
CA SER A 182 17.60 -3.76 -6.14
C SER A 182 18.06 -4.57 -4.92
N VAL A 183 17.17 -4.77 -3.94
CA VAL A 183 17.47 -5.57 -2.74
C VAL A 183 17.52 -7.05 -3.06
N ILE A 184 16.57 -7.54 -3.86
CA ILE A 184 16.54 -8.94 -4.34
C ILE A 184 17.81 -9.25 -5.15
N ALA A 185 18.32 -8.31 -5.94
CA ALA A 185 19.57 -8.48 -6.67
C ALA A 185 20.79 -8.57 -5.73
N ARG A 186 20.85 -7.73 -4.68
CA ARG A 186 21.97 -7.72 -3.70
C ARG A 186 21.99 -8.98 -2.82
N GLU A 187 20.83 -9.49 -2.42
CA GLU A 187 20.70 -10.69 -1.61
C GLU A 187 21.16 -11.95 -2.37
N ARG A 188 20.91 -12.00 -3.68
CA ARG A 188 21.49 -13.05 -4.54
C ARG A 188 23.01 -13.02 -4.58
N VAL A 189 23.62 -11.85 -4.74
CA VAL A 189 25.09 -11.73 -4.76
C VAL A 189 25.69 -12.24 -3.45
N ARG A 190 25.05 -11.96 -2.31
CA ARG A 190 25.49 -12.48 -1.01
C ARG A 190 25.35 -13.99 -0.91
N THR A 191 24.19 -14.55 -1.27
CA THR A 191 23.94 -16.00 -1.17
C THR A 191 24.80 -16.82 -2.14
N THR A 192 25.02 -16.34 -3.38
CA THR A 192 25.92 -16.98 -4.33
C THR A 192 27.38 -16.97 -3.85
N ARG A 193 27.85 -15.84 -3.27
CA ARG A 193 29.19 -15.75 -2.68
C ARG A 193 29.38 -16.72 -1.51
N VAL A 194 28.42 -16.79 -0.59
CA VAL A 194 28.47 -17.71 0.56
C VAL A 194 28.51 -19.17 0.10
N ARG A 195 27.72 -19.54 -0.91
CA ARG A 195 27.69 -20.91 -1.45
C ARG A 195 29.00 -21.27 -2.16
N SER A 196 29.59 -20.34 -2.90
CA SER A 196 30.90 -20.49 -3.55
C SER A 196 32.02 -20.71 -2.54
N THR A 197 32.08 -19.91 -1.46
CA THR A 197 33.10 -20.06 -0.41
C THR A 197 33.01 -21.37 0.37
N ARG A 198 31.81 -21.97 0.43
CA ARG A 198 31.60 -23.26 1.12
C ARG A 198 32.00 -24.46 0.25
N SER A 199 31.99 -24.29 -1.08
CA SER A 199 32.41 -25.30 -2.05
C SER A 199 33.93 -25.40 -2.22
N THR A 200 34.69 -24.37 -1.87
CA THR A 200 36.16 -24.33 -2.02
C THR A 200 36.91 -24.89 -0.79
N ARG A 201 36.19 -25.40 0.21
CA ARG A 201 36.75 -25.95 1.48
C ARG A 201 36.61 -27.48 1.60
N ARG A 202 36.49 -28.22 0.51
CA ARG A 202 36.58 -29.68 0.50
C ARG A 202 37.66 -30.15 -0.44
#